data_AF-A0A844YAM6-F1
#
_entry.id   AF-A0A844YAM6-F1
#
_cell.length_a   1.000
_cell.length_b   1.000
_cell.length_c   1.000
_cell.angle_alpha   90.00
_cell.angle_beta   90.00
_cell.angle_gamma   90.00
#
_symmetry.space_group_name_H-M   'P 1'
#
loop_
_entity.id
_entity.type
_entity.pdbx_description
1 polymer ?
#
loop_
_entity_poly.entity_id
_entity_poly.type
_entity_poly.pdbx_seq_one_letter_code
_entity_poly.pdbx_strand_id
1 'polypeptide(L)'
;MLKTPMRALALVALPASLALAACNADPNETPATAQTDRDTVAQAVATATNLSTLSRAITDAQLAEVLDGSGSYTLFAPNDDAFAALGENGQRLLEVEQRPLLVGLLREHIVPGHITPDAIGKAIDDEGGSVSMTTMGGGSLTFSREGNTITVSRDGNGVARFAGEPIEADNGVVIPIDAALVPQGAASSSSEPGNESIAAQ
;
A
#
# COMPACT_ATOMS: atom_id res chain seq x y z
N MET A 1 -25.38 -5.50 -56.45
CA MET A 1 -26.08 -6.65 -57.05
C MET A 1 -25.18 -7.32 -58.10
N LEU A 2 -24.50 -8.42 -57.78
CA LEU A 2 -24.12 -9.54 -58.68
C LEU A 2 -23.43 -10.63 -57.82
N LYS A 3 -24.19 -11.67 -57.44
CA LYS A 3 -24.05 -13.09 -57.84
C LYS A 3 -22.74 -13.79 -57.40
N THR A 4 -22.91 -14.66 -56.39
CA THR A 4 -22.23 -15.91 -55.95
C THR A 4 -21.71 -16.82 -57.11
N PRO A 5 -20.99 -17.97 -56.93
CA PRO A 5 -20.56 -18.69 -55.71
C PRO A 5 -19.16 -19.44 -55.73
N MET A 6 -18.70 -19.85 -54.54
CA MET A 6 -18.22 -21.21 -54.15
C MET A 6 -17.20 -22.00 -55.02
N ARG A 7 -16.08 -22.37 -54.37
CA ARG A 7 -15.27 -23.62 -54.44
C ARG A 7 -13.78 -23.40 -54.75
N ALA A 8 -12.94 -23.64 -53.75
CA ALA A 8 -11.73 -24.47 -53.92
C ALA A 8 -11.23 -24.94 -52.55
N LEU A 9 -11.41 -26.23 -52.30
CA LEU A 9 -10.77 -27.01 -51.27
C LEU A 9 -9.31 -27.21 -51.69
N ALA A 10 -8.35 -26.71 -50.92
CA ALA A 10 -6.94 -27.06 -51.08
C ALA A 10 -6.33 -27.36 -49.70
N LEU A 11 -6.19 -28.65 -49.44
CA LEU A 11 -5.41 -29.23 -48.35
C LEU A 11 -3.93 -28.91 -48.61
N VAL A 12 -3.29 -28.12 -47.75
CA VAL A 12 -1.83 -28.01 -47.71
C VAL A 12 -1.39 -28.27 -46.28
N ALA A 13 -0.87 -29.48 -46.06
CA ALA A 13 -0.15 -29.86 -44.87
C ALA A 13 1.32 -29.46 -45.05
N LEU A 14 1.90 -28.66 -44.16
CA LEU A 14 3.35 -28.47 -44.03
C LEU A 14 3.68 -28.00 -42.58
N PRO A 15 4.89 -28.27 -42.07
CA PRO A 15 5.12 -28.98 -40.81
C PRO A 15 5.25 -28.12 -39.55
N ALA A 16 4.86 -28.71 -38.42
CA ALA A 16 5.19 -28.25 -37.08
C ALA A 16 6.72 -28.28 -36.87
N SER A 17 7.32 -27.10 -36.74
CA SER A 17 8.71 -26.95 -36.28
C SER A 17 8.68 -26.41 -34.85
N LEU A 18 8.71 -27.34 -33.89
CA LEU A 18 9.06 -27.07 -32.49
C LEU A 18 10.56 -26.74 -32.44
N ALA A 19 10.91 -25.46 -32.35
CA ALA A 19 12.23 -25.05 -31.89
C ALA A 19 12.14 -24.82 -30.37
N LEU A 20 12.44 -25.87 -29.61
CA LEU A 20 12.70 -25.80 -28.18
C LEU A 20 14.07 -25.13 -28.01
N ALA A 21 14.09 -23.80 -27.88
CA ALA A 21 15.30 -23.11 -27.46
C ALA A 21 15.61 -23.56 -26.03
N ALA A 22 16.73 -24.27 -25.90
CA ALA A 22 17.23 -24.82 -24.66
C ALA A 22 17.32 -23.74 -23.59
N CYS A 23 16.60 -23.96 -22.48
CA CYS A 23 16.84 -23.30 -21.21
C CYS A 23 18.26 -23.67 -20.74
N ASN A 24 19.18 -22.72 -20.80
CA ASN A 24 20.26 -22.69 -19.81
C ASN A 24 19.62 -22.23 -18.50
N ALA A 25 19.12 -23.20 -17.72
CA ALA A 25 18.68 -22.97 -16.36
C ALA A 25 19.92 -22.91 -15.46
N ASP A 26 20.43 -21.70 -15.24
CA ASP A 26 21.30 -21.44 -14.09
C ASP A 26 20.45 -21.56 -12.80
N PRO A 27 20.80 -22.42 -11.83
CA PRO A 27 19.99 -22.68 -10.63
C PRO A 27 20.04 -21.55 -9.58
N ASN A 28 20.30 -20.31 -9.99
CA ASN A 28 20.26 -19.13 -9.12
C ASN A 28 19.20 -18.14 -9.62
N GLU A 29 18.00 -18.65 -9.85
CA GLU A 29 16.78 -17.88 -10.05
C GLU A 29 16.42 -17.20 -8.72
N THR A 30 16.99 -16.02 -8.46
CA THR A 30 16.19 -14.97 -7.84
C THR A 30 15.41 -14.35 -8.98
N PRO A 31 14.06 -14.37 -8.99
CA PRO A 31 13.31 -13.69 -10.02
C PRO A 31 13.54 -12.19 -9.89
N ALA A 32 14.51 -11.68 -10.64
CA ALA A 32 14.61 -10.28 -11.03
C ALA A 32 13.59 -10.09 -12.15
N THR A 33 12.32 -9.99 -11.79
CA THR A 33 11.26 -9.62 -12.73
C THR A 33 11.40 -8.15 -13.09
N ALA A 34 11.74 -7.94 -14.36
CA ALA A 34 11.42 -6.77 -15.18
C ALA A 34 11.91 -5.39 -14.70
N GLN A 35 12.96 -4.93 -15.37
CA GLN A 35 13.22 -3.50 -15.57
C GLN A 35 12.04 -2.89 -16.35
N THR A 36 11.07 -2.34 -15.63
CA THR A 36 10.23 -1.24 -16.11
C THR A 36 10.80 0.02 -15.46
N ASP A 37 10.88 1.11 -16.21
CA ASP A 37 11.40 2.43 -15.82
C ASP A 37 10.63 3.11 -14.66
N ARG A 38 9.83 2.35 -13.89
CA ARG A 38 9.11 2.77 -12.68
C ARG A 38 9.12 1.65 -11.65
N ASP A 39 9.66 1.96 -10.47
CA ASP A 39 9.63 1.11 -9.28
C ASP A 39 8.18 0.85 -8.81
N THR A 40 7.88 -0.35 -8.33
CA THR A 40 6.60 -0.64 -7.63
C THR A 40 6.54 0.09 -6.29
N VAL A 41 5.36 0.23 -5.69
CA VAL A 41 5.18 0.89 -4.38
C VAL A 41 6.14 0.30 -3.33
N ALA A 42 6.32 -1.03 -3.32
CA ALA A 42 7.26 -1.70 -2.43
C ALA A 42 8.72 -1.33 -2.73
N GLN A 43 9.10 -1.24 -4.00
CA GLN A 43 10.44 -0.83 -4.43
C GLN A 43 10.71 0.65 -4.14
N ALA A 44 9.75 1.54 -4.38
CA ALA A 44 9.84 2.97 -4.08
C ALA A 44 10.08 3.23 -2.59
N VAL A 45 9.45 2.45 -1.71
CA VAL A 45 9.71 2.50 -0.27
C VAL A 45 11.08 1.93 0.07
N ALA A 46 11.50 0.85 -0.58
CA ALA A 46 12.80 0.22 -0.35
C ALA A 46 13.98 1.08 -0.79
N THR A 47 13.80 1.92 -1.83
CA THR A 47 14.83 2.83 -2.33
C THR A 47 14.87 4.17 -1.57
N ALA A 48 13.81 4.53 -0.85
CA ALA A 48 13.73 5.75 -0.07
C ALA A 48 14.47 5.64 1.27
N THR A 49 15.59 6.36 1.42
CA THR A 49 16.41 6.36 2.64
C THR A 49 15.61 6.73 3.90
N ASN A 50 14.66 7.66 3.78
CA ASN A 50 13.82 8.15 4.88
C ASN A 50 12.70 7.18 5.30
N LEU A 51 12.54 6.06 4.57
CA LEU A 51 11.51 5.05 4.80
C LEU A 51 12.12 3.66 5.15
N SER A 52 13.41 3.63 5.51
CA SER A 52 14.14 2.39 5.80
C SER A 52 13.52 1.58 6.95
N THR A 53 12.97 2.24 7.98
CA THR A 53 12.26 1.56 9.07
C THR A 53 10.99 0.87 8.57
N LEU A 54 10.25 1.54 7.68
CA LEU A 54 9.01 1.03 7.11
C LEU A 54 9.27 -0.10 6.11
N SER A 55 10.35 -0.04 5.31
CA SER A 55 10.72 -1.13 4.39
C SER A 55 11.05 -2.43 5.13
N ARG A 56 11.73 -2.34 6.29
CA ARG A 56 11.98 -3.50 7.17
C ARG A 56 10.67 -4.04 7.73
N ALA A 57 9.75 -3.18 8.16
CA ALA A 57 8.43 -3.59 8.64
C ALA A 57 7.60 -4.30 7.55
N ILE A 58 7.57 -3.77 6.32
CA ILE A 58 6.89 -4.40 5.17
C ILE A 58 7.48 -5.78 4.90
N THR A 59 8.81 -5.90 4.94
CA THR A 59 9.52 -7.15 4.68
C THR A 59 9.19 -8.20 5.75
N ASP A 60 9.21 -7.83 7.03
CA ASP A 60 8.89 -8.74 8.14
C ASP A 60 7.40 -9.14 8.18
N ALA A 61 6.54 -8.21 7.75
CA ALA A 61 5.10 -8.41 7.56
C ALA A 61 4.77 -9.21 6.28
N GLN A 62 5.76 -9.49 5.43
CA GLN A 62 5.59 -10.15 4.12
C GLN A 62 4.54 -9.45 3.22
N LEU A 63 4.44 -8.12 3.35
CA LEU A 63 3.49 -7.31 2.59
C LEU A 63 4.03 -6.85 1.24
N ALA A 64 5.35 -6.98 1.02
CA ALA A 64 6.00 -6.61 -0.23
C ALA A 64 5.35 -7.34 -1.43
N GLU A 65 5.06 -8.63 -1.29
CA GLU A 65 4.43 -9.44 -2.35
C GLU A 65 2.99 -8.97 -2.66
N VAL A 66 2.26 -8.48 -1.66
CA VAL A 66 0.90 -7.95 -1.84
C VAL A 66 0.95 -6.59 -2.55
N LEU A 67 1.90 -5.75 -2.14
CA LEU A 67 2.14 -4.44 -2.72
C LEU A 67 2.78 -4.49 -4.11
N ASP A 68 3.34 -5.63 -4.52
CA ASP A 68 3.89 -5.86 -5.87
C ASP A 68 2.82 -6.36 -6.86
N GLY A 69 1.62 -6.74 -6.38
CA GLY A 69 0.53 -7.19 -7.24
C GLY A 69 0.02 -6.13 -8.23
N SER A 70 -0.74 -6.56 -9.24
CA SER A 70 -1.32 -5.67 -10.29
C SER A 70 -2.46 -4.74 -9.82
N GLY A 71 -2.60 -4.52 -8.52
CA GLY A 71 -3.58 -3.57 -7.98
C GLY A 71 -3.00 -2.15 -7.92
N SER A 72 -3.85 -1.14 -8.03
CA SER A 72 -3.44 0.24 -7.73
C SER A 72 -3.53 0.48 -6.22
N TYR A 73 -2.44 0.94 -5.61
CA TYR A 73 -2.37 1.19 -4.17
C TYR A 73 -1.81 2.59 -3.88
N THR A 74 -2.46 3.32 -2.97
CA THR A 74 -1.86 4.52 -2.37
C THR A 74 -1.34 4.15 -0.98
N LEU A 75 -0.03 4.23 -0.79
CA LEU A 75 0.62 3.97 0.49
C LEU A 75 0.96 5.30 1.17
N PHE A 76 0.41 5.51 2.37
CA PHE A 76 0.77 6.61 3.23
C PHE A 76 1.97 6.20 4.09
N ALA A 77 3.17 6.62 3.71
CA ALA A 77 4.40 6.17 4.35
C ALA A 77 4.87 7.19 5.40
N PRO A 78 4.74 6.91 6.71
CA PRO A 78 5.36 7.73 7.73
C PRO A 78 6.88 7.72 7.57
N ASN A 79 7.49 8.91 7.59
CA ASN A 79 8.94 9.07 7.59
C ASN A 79 9.55 8.50 8.88
N ASP A 80 10.86 8.30 8.87
CA ASP A 80 11.60 7.82 10.06
C ASP A 80 11.36 8.73 11.30
N ASP A 81 11.21 10.05 11.09
CA ASP A 81 10.89 11.01 12.16
C ASP A 81 9.50 10.76 12.77
N ALA A 82 8.51 10.43 11.93
CA ALA A 82 7.17 10.06 12.35
C ALA A 82 7.17 8.77 13.20
N PHE A 83 8.03 7.82 12.85
CA PHE A 83 8.25 6.60 13.62
C PHE A 83 8.98 6.89 14.94
N ALA A 84 9.99 7.76 14.92
CA ALA A 84 10.71 8.20 16.11
C ALA A 84 9.78 8.95 17.09
N ALA A 85 8.82 9.72 16.57
CA ALA A 85 7.81 10.43 17.37
C ALA A 85 6.88 9.47 18.15
N LEU A 86 6.70 8.23 17.70
CA LEU A 86 5.96 7.21 18.46
C LEU A 86 6.75 6.66 19.66
N GLY A 87 8.06 6.89 19.71
CA GLY A 87 8.95 6.47 20.79
C GLY A 87 8.92 4.96 21.04
N GLU A 88 8.61 4.55 22.26
CA GLU A 88 8.52 3.14 22.66
C GLU A 88 7.40 2.39 21.92
N ASN A 89 6.31 3.05 21.55
CA ASN A 89 5.20 2.40 20.85
C ASN A 89 5.59 1.95 19.44
N GLY A 90 6.41 2.75 18.74
CA GLY A 90 6.93 2.39 17.42
C GLY A 90 7.88 1.20 17.49
N GLN A 91 8.72 1.15 18.53
CA GLN A 91 9.65 0.03 18.76
C GLN A 91 8.90 -1.26 19.13
N ARG A 92 7.86 -1.18 19.97
CA ARG A 92 7.01 -2.32 20.31
C ARG A 92 6.32 -2.90 19.07
N LEU A 93 5.91 -2.05 18.13
CA LEU A 93 5.32 -2.47 16.86
C LEU A 93 6.29 -3.27 15.96
N LEU A 94 7.59 -3.03 16.08
CA LEU A 94 8.64 -3.75 15.36
C LEU A 94 9.03 -5.06 16.04
N GLU A 95 8.45 -5.40 17.20
CA GLU A 95 8.72 -6.68 17.84
C GLU A 95 7.99 -7.82 17.15
N VAL A 96 8.65 -8.99 17.15
CA VAL A 96 8.15 -10.22 16.52
C VAL A 96 6.78 -10.63 17.08
N GLU A 97 6.53 -10.37 18.36
CA GLU A 97 5.25 -10.66 19.03
C GLU A 97 4.09 -9.78 18.51
N GLN A 98 4.40 -8.61 17.93
CA GLN A 98 3.42 -7.65 17.43
C GLN A 98 3.29 -7.68 15.90
N ARG A 99 3.96 -8.62 15.21
CA ARG A 99 3.85 -8.85 13.76
C ARG A 99 2.42 -8.87 13.21
N PRO A 100 1.43 -9.57 13.81
CA PRO A 100 0.06 -9.55 13.28
C PRO A 100 -0.57 -8.15 13.36
N LEU A 101 -0.23 -7.37 14.40
CA LEU A 101 -0.67 -5.98 14.55
C LEU A 101 0.05 -5.06 13.58
N LEU A 102 1.35 -5.29 13.34
CA LEU A 102 2.14 -4.58 12.34
C LEU A 102 1.56 -4.79 10.94
N VAL A 103 1.26 -6.03 10.55
CA VAL A 103 0.58 -6.35 9.29
C VAL A 103 -0.75 -5.59 9.17
N GLY A 104 -1.58 -5.63 10.22
CA GLY A 104 -2.84 -4.89 10.27
C GLY A 104 -2.61 -3.39 10.03
N LEU A 105 -1.68 -2.80 10.78
CA LEU A 105 -1.32 -1.39 10.68
C LEU A 105 -0.83 -0.99 9.28
N LEU A 106 0.05 -1.79 8.67
CA LEU A 106 0.56 -1.49 7.34
C LEU A 106 -0.57 -1.52 6.31
N ARG A 107 -1.50 -2.49 6.42
CA ARG A 107 -2.70 -2.53 5.57
C ARG A 107 -3.61 -1.33 5.76
N GLU A 108 -3.57 -0.70 6.92
CA GLU A 108 -4.32 0.53 7.21
C GLU A 108 -3.66 1.78 6.61
N HIS A 109 -2.35 1.73 6.37
CA HIS A 109 -1.66 2.79 5.63
C HIS A 109 -1.78 2.61 4.12
N ILE A 110 -2.35 1.48 3.67
CA ILE A 110 -2.60 1.19 2.26
C ILE A 110 -4.06 1.46 1.96
N VAL A 111 -4.31 2.38 1.04
CA VAL A 111 -5.63 2.60 0.46
C VAL A 111 -5.66 1.99 -0.93
N PRO A 112 -6.61 1.08 -1.23
CA PRO A 112 -6.79 0.59 -2.58
C PRO A 112 -7.31 1.71 -3.48
N GLY A 113 -6.65 1.90 -4.61
CA GLY A 113 -6.92 2.97 -5.57
C GLY A 113 -5.66 3.78 -5.89
N HIS A 114 -5.64 4.38 -7.08
CA HIS A 114 -4.63 5.38 -7.43
C HIS A 114 -5.17 6.74 -7.01
N ILE A 115 -4.70 7.23 -5.86
CA ILE A 115 -5.14 8.49 -5.28
C ILE A 115 -3.91 9.39 -5.12
N THR A 116 -3.91 10.51 -5.83
CA THR A 116 -2.88 11.53 -5.72
C THR A 116 -3.26 12.59 -4.68
N PRO A 117 -2.29 13.28 -4.06
CA PRO A 117 -2.60 14.38 -3.14
C PRO A 117 -3.41 15.50 -3.79
N ASP A 118 -3.20 15.75 -5.10
CA ASP A 118 -4.01 16.69 -5.87
C ASP A 118 -5.48 16.24 -5.96
N ALA A 119 -5.72 14.95 -6.25
CA ALA A 119 -7.06 14.38 -6.28
C ALA A 119 -7.75 14.44 -4.92
N ILE A 120 -7.03 14.15 -3.82
CA ILE A 120 -7.55 14.31 -2.45
C ILE A 120 -7.91 15.77 -2.21
N GLY A 121 -7.00 16.68 -2.58
CA GLY A 121 -7.24 18.11 -2.47
C GLY A 121 -8.48 18.57 -3.24
N LYS A 122 -8.68 18.08 -4.46
CA LYS A 122 -9.89 18.38 -5.22
C LYS A 122 -11.15 17.78 -4.61
N ALA A 123 -11.08 16.53 -4.12
CA ALA A 123 -12.21 15.89 -3.46
C ALA A 123 -12.63 16.65 -2.20
N ILE A 124 -11.69 17.14 -1.40
CA ILE A 124 -11.99 17.97 -0.22
C ILE A 124 -12.69 19.28 -0.62
N ASP A 125 -12.25 19.90 -1.72
CA ASP A 125 -12.83 21.14 -2.25
C ASP A 125 -14.26 20.92 -2.76
N ASP A 126 -14.48 19.81 -3.46
CA ASP A 126 -15.77 19.42 -4.04
C ASP A 126 -16.78 18.97 -2.96
N GLU A 127 -16.32 18.18 -1.98
CA GLU A 127 -17.13 17.68 -0.85
C GLU A 127 -17.33 18.76 0.24
N GLY A 128 -16.60 19.88 0.17
CA GLY A 128 -16.82 21.06 0.99
C GLY A 128 -16.20 20.99 2.40
N GLY A 129 -15.14 20.20 2.61
CA GLY A 129 -14.34 20.30 3.84
C GLY A 129 -13.55 19.07 4.25
N SER A 130 -14.05 17.85 3.95
CA SER A 130 -13.38 16.58 4.27
C SER A 130 -13.82 15.49 3.30
N VAL A 131 -12.99 14.47 3.10
CA VAL A 131 -13.33 13.24 2.37
C VAL A 131 -12.91 12.03 3.19
N SER A 132 -13.74 10.98 3.27
CA SER A 132 -13.39 9.74 3.96
C SER A 132 -13.11 8.60 2.98
N MET A 133 -12.02 7.87 3.20
CA MET A 133 -11.59 6.75 2.35
C MET A 133 -11.36 5.50 3.20
N THR A 134 -11.74 4.34 2.67
CA THR A 134 -11.55 3.05 3.36
C THR A 134 -10.21 2.44 2.96
N THR A 135 -9.45 2.00 3.96
CA THR A 135 -8.14 1.36 3.80
C THR A 135 -8.27 -0.14 3.60
N MET A 136 -7.19 -0.80 3.20
CA MET A 136 -7.15 -2.25 3.02
C MET A 136 -7.22 -3.04 4.33
N GLY A 137 -7.00 -2.37 5.47
CA GLY A 137 -7.21 -2.87 6.82
C GLY A 137 -8.63 -2.72 7.34
N GLY A 138 -9.51 -2.04 6.60
CA GLY A 138 -10.90 -1.79 6.99
C GLY A 138 -11.12 -0.54 7.84
N GLY A 139 -10.06 0.21 8.19
CA GLY A 139 -10.18 1.51 8.82
C GLY A 139 -10.56 2.62 7.84
N SER A 140 -11.23 3.65 8.34
CA SER A 140 -11.58 4.85 7.59
C SER A 140 -10.58 5.98 7.88
N LEU A 141 -9.97 6.50 6.82
CA LEU A 141 -9.12 7.69 6.85
C LEU A 141 -9.94 8.88 6.38
N THR A 142 -10.01 9.91 7.22
CA THR A 142 -10.63 11.18 6.89
C THR A 142 -9.55 12.17 6.52
N PHE A 143 -9.59 12.64 5.28
CA PHE A 143 -8.72 13.69 4.78
C PHE A 143 -9.46 15.01 4.87
N SER A 144 -8.79 16.02 5.39
CA SER A 144 -9.30 17.39 5.51
C SER A 144 -8.23 18.37 5.07
N ARG A 145 -8.63 19.59 4.71
CA ARG A 145 -7.70 20.66 4.37
C ARG A 145 -7.65 21.67 5.52
N GLU A 146 -6.50 21.76 6.17
CA GLU A 146 -6.23 22.78 7.19
C GLU A 146 -5.38 23.90 6.55
N GLY A 147 -6.05 24.95 6.10
CA GLY A 147 -5.42 26.07 5.39
C GLY A 147 -4.81 25.63 4.06
N ASN A 148 -3.48 25.56 4.01
CA ASN A 148 -2.72 25.18 2.81
C ASN A 148 -2.19 23.73 2.85
N THR A 149 -2.43 23.00 3.94
CA THR A 149 -1.90 21.65 4.16
C THR A 149 -3.05 20.64 4.20
N ILE A 150 -2.86 19.49 3.55
CA ILE A 150 -3.78 18.37 3.67
C ILE A 150 -3.41 17.58 4.93
N THR A 151 -4.39 17.42 5.82
CA THR A 151 -4.32 16.57 7.01
C THR A 151 -5.08 15.29 6.76
N VAL A 152 -4.54 14.18 7.25
CA VAL A 152 -5.21 12.89 7.30
C VAL A 152 -5.38 12.50 8.77
N SER A 153 -6.58 12.13 9.14
CA SER A 153 -6.95 11.74 10.49
C SER A 153 -7.68 10.40 10.45
N ARG A 154 -7.35 9.52 11.38
CA ARG A 154 -8.02 8.23 11.50
C ARG A 154 -9.03 8.29 12.63
N ASP A 155 -10.33 8.25 12.32
CA ASP A 155 -11.40 8.28 13.36
C ASP A 155 -11.24 9.44 14.38
N GLY A 156 -10.72 10.59 13.92
CA GLY A 156 -10.42 11.74 14.78
C GLY A 156 -9.20 11.58 15.72
N ASN A 157 -8.46 10.48 15.62
CA ASN A 157 -7.32 10.14 16.47
C ASN A 157 -6.04 9.94 15.63
N GLY A 158 -4.98 10.66 15.96
CA GLY A 158 -3.75 10.67 15.16
C GLY A 158 -3.93 11.48 13.88
N VAL A 159 -3.42 12.71 13.88
CA VAL A 159 -3.43 13.60 12.71
C VAL A 159 -2.05 13.54 12.07
N ALA A 160 -1.99 13.09 10.83
CA ALA A 160 -0.79 13.18 10.02
C ALA A 160 -0.94 14.26 8.95
N ARG A 161 0.18 14.90 8.63
CA ARG A 161 0.27 15.91 7.57
C ARG A 161 1.13 15.36 6.45
N PHE A 162 0.85 15.77 5.23
CA PHE A 162 1.64 15.34 4.09
C PHE A 162 3.03 16.00 4.19
N ALA A 163 4.09 15.19 4.20
CA ALA A 163 5.44 15.56 4.59
C ALA A 163 6.45 15.46 3.44
N GLY A 164 6.01 15.78 2.22
CA GLY A 164 6.87 15.74 1.05
C GLY A 164 6.08 15.63 -0.25
N GLU A 165 6.83 15.45 -1.33
CA GLU A 165 6.28 15.20 -2.66
C GLU A 165 5.81 13.74 -2.77
N PRO A 166 4.63 13.47 -3.37
CA PRO A 166 4.20 12.11 -3.64
C PRO A 166 5.16 11.45 -4.64
N ILE A 167 5.47 10.18 -4.42
CA ILE A 167 6.29 9.38 -5.33
C ILE A 167 5.33 8.51 -6.13
N GLU A 168 5.26 8.74 -7.44
CA GLU A 168 4.47 7.90 -8.34
C GLU A 168 5.20 6.57 -8.58
N ALA A 169 4.50 5.47 -8.33
CA ALA A 169 4.98 4.11 -8.55
C ALA A 169 4.20 3.45 -9.69
N ASP A 170 4.75 2.37 -10.26
CA ASP A 170 4.10 1.66 -11.38
C ASP A 170 2.68 1.17 -11.04
N ASN A 171 2.52 0.69 -9.80
CA ASN A 171 1.29 0.13 -9.28
C ASN A 171 0.65 1.01 -8.18
N GLY A 172 0.97 2.32 -8.15
CA GLY A 172 0.43 3.16 -7.08
C GLY A 172 1.05 4.53 -6.86
N VAL A 173 0.85 5.06 -5.67
CA VAL A 173 1.44 6.33 -5.21
C VAL A 173 1.90 6.18 -3.76
N VAL A 174 3.13 6.56 -3.46
CA VAL A 174 3.64 6.67 -2.09
C VAL A 174 3.54 8.12 -1.66
N ILE A 175 2.81 8.39 -0.57
CA ILE A 175 2.65 9.73 -0.02
C ILE A 175 3.37 9.76 1.33
N PRO A 176 4.49 10.50 1.45
CA PRO A 176 5.16 10.66 2.73
C PRO A 176 4.31 11.46 3.71
N ILE A 177 4.21 11.00 4.95
CA ILE A 177 3.48 11.67 6.03
C ILE A 177 4.37 11.90 7.25
N ASP A 178 4.05 12.95 8.01
CA ASP A 178 4.83 13.42 9.17
C ASP A 178 4.47 12.66 10.47
N ALA A 179 3.38 11.91 10.47
CA ALA A 179 2.95 11.15 11.65
C ALA A 179 2.42 9.78 11.23
N ALA A 180 2.68 8.74 12.03
CA ALA A 180 2.14 7.41 11.79
C ALA A 180 0.68 7.30 12.27
N LEU A 181 -0.18 6.69 11.44
CA LEU A 181 -1.60 6.51 11.72
C LEU A 181 -1.83 5.21 12.49
N VAL A 182 -1.53 5.22 13.79
CA VAL A 182 -1.70 4.07 14.68
C VAL A 182 -3.13 3.99 15.24
N PRO A 183 -3.85 2.85 15.09
CA PRO A 183 -5.12 2.64 15.77
C PRO A 183 -4.84 2.54 17.27
N GLN A 184 -5.53 3.35 18.09
CA GLN A 184 -5.39 3.29 19.54
C GLN A 184 -5.82 1.93 20.14
N GLY A 185 -6.51 1.10 19.37
CA GLY A 185 -6.81 -0.29 19.75
C GLY A 185 -5.59 -1.21 19.90
N ALA A 186 -4.43 -0.88 19.31
CA ALA A 186 -3.21 -1.69 19.49
C ALA A 186 -2.54 -1.43 20.86
N ALA A 187 -2.62 -0.19 21.39
CA ALA A 187 -2.10 0.14 22.72
C ALA A 187 -3.10 -0.19 23.85
N SER A 188 -4.41 -0.18 23.56
CA SER A 188 -5.44 -0.50 24.54
C SER A 188 -5.72 -2.00 24.72
N SER A 189 -5.28 -2.87 23.80
CA SER A 189 -5.50 -4.32 23.96
C SER A 189 -4.50 -4.99 24.90
N SER A 190 -3.40 -4.33 25.26
CA SER A 190 -2.46 -4.80 26.29
C SER A 190 -2.55 -4.02 27.61
N SER A 191 -3.46 -3.06 27.70
CA SER A 191 -3.81 -2.38 28.94
C SER A 191 -5.25 -2.72 29.30
N GLU A 192 -5.41 -3.84 29.98
CA GLU A 192 -6.53 -4.08 30.90
C GLU A 192 -6.09 -3.64 32.31
N PRO A 193 -6.04 -2.33 32.66
CA PRO A 193 -6.12 -1.92 34.04
C PRO A 193 -7.61 -1.99 34.41
N GLY A 194 -7.95 -2.94 35.28
CA GLY A 194 -9.33 -3.36 35.49
C GLY A 194 -10.29 -2.35 36.12
N ASN A 195 -11.49 -2.89 36.36
CA ASN A 195 -12.64 -2.38 37.13
C ASN A 195 -13.71 -1.63 36.28
N GLU A 196 -15.02 -1.79 36.43
CA GLU A 196 -15.83 -2.43 37.47
C GLU A 196 -17.30 -2.61 36.99
N SER A 197 -17.89 -3.76 37.36
CA SER A 197 -19.28 -3.93 37.86
C SER A 197 -20.49 -3.64 36.97
N ILE A 198 -21.16 -4.70 36.47
CA ILE A 198 -22.63 -4.72 36.34
C ILE A 198 -23.22 -6.15 36.44
N ALA A 199 -23.83 -6.41 37.61
CA ALA A 199 -25.08 -7.14 37.87
C ALA A 199 -25.32 -8.62 37.46
N ALA A 200 -25.82 -9.34 38.49
CA ALA A 200 -26.82 -10.43 38.45
C ALA A 200 -26.36 -11.85 38.06
N GLN A 201 -26.10 -12.68 39.08
CA GLN A 201 -27.03 -13.71 39.61
C GLN A 201 -26.45 -14.43 40.82
#